data_AF-A0A1M4MK73-F1
#
_entry.id   AF-A0A1M4MK73-F1
#
_cell.length_a   1.000
_cell.length_b   1.000
_cell.length_c   1.000
_cell.angle_alpha   90.00
_cell.angle_beta   90.00
_cell.angle_gamma   90.00
#
_symmetry.space_group_name_H-M   'P 1'
#
loop_
_entity.id
_entity.type
_entity.pdbx_description
1 polymer ?
#
loop_
_entity_poly.entity_id
_entity_poly.type
_entity_poly.pdbx_seq_one_letter_code
_entity_poly.pdbx_strand_id
1 'polypeptide(L)'
;MPTVIKGRNDHEVGAIIKYAAERIKVIRGVNFQPVAFTGAASEDDVRNERITIPELAERIEEQTDGVIKKDYFYPVPCVVPISELVEAYTGKPQITFTTHQHCGAATYVFVTDEGMVPVNKMVDVDAFFESVEKMTANLAKGGSLNKYVTLVEGVKDLYYSTRRAEQKNTGEFMKLIGKALIMQNFEALREFHWNALFIGTMHFMDKYNYDLCRVQRCCIHYATPDGRLIPFCTYNSGPVYREQVWKAFAQPGTEE
;
A
#
# COMPACT_ATOMS: atom_id res chain seq x y z
N MET A 1 -4.78 8.93 -9.82
CA MET A 1 -4.73 7.47 -10.04
C MET A 1 -4.64 7.22 -11.54
N PRO A 2 -3.44 7.05 -12.10
CA PRO A 2 -3.27 6.73 -13.52
C PRO A 2 -3.54 5.25 -13.81
N THR A 3 -4.33 4.97 -14.85
CA THR A 3 -4.50 3.60 -15.38
C THR A 3 -3.33 3.25 -16.30
N VAL A 4 -2.77 2.04 -16.15
CA VAL A 4 -1.60 1.59 -16.92
C VAL A 4 -1.95 0.41 -17.81
N ILE A 5 -1.55 0.49 -19.07
CA ILE A 5 -1.71 -0.51 -20.11
C ILE A 5 -0.34 -0.75 -20.76
N LYS A 6 0.09 -2.01 -20.80
CA LYS A 6 1.39 -2.40 -21.36
C LYS A 6 1.47 -2.01 -22.84
N GLY A 7 2.58 -1.40 -23.23
CA GLY A 7 2.84 -0.94 -24.60
C GLY A 7 2.10 0.34 -25.00
N ARG A 8 1.18 0.86 -24.18
CA ARG A 8 0.46 2.11 -24.48
C ARG A 8 0.99 3.29 -23.68
N ASN A 9 1.07 3.16 -22.35
CA ASN A 9 1.47 4.26 -21.46
C ASN A 9 2.36 3.80 -20.29
N ASP A 10 2.79 2.53 -20.28
CA ASP A 10 3.73 2.02 -19.27
C ASP A 10 5.11 2.70 -19.34
N HIS A 11 5.43 3.36 -20.45
CA HIS A 11 6.64 4.18 -20.62
C HIS A 11 6.58 5.57 -19.95
N GLU A 12 5.44 5.95 -19.36
CA GLU A 12 5.24 7.26 -18.72
C GLU A 12 5.28 7.19 -17.18
N VAL A 13 5.36 5.99 -16.59
CA VAL A 13 5.20 5.79 -15.13
C VAL A 13 6.25 6.55 -14.32
N GLY A 14 7.50 6.61 -14.79
CA GLY A 14 8.56 7.37 -14.13
C GLY A 14 8.34 8.88 -14.22
N ALA A 15 7.86 9.38 -15.36
CA ALA A 15 7.53 10.79 -15.55
C ALA A 15 6.38 11.23 -14.61
N ILE A 16 5.36 10.39 -14.43
CA ILE A 16 4.27 10.64 -13.48
C ILE A 16 4.80 10.72 -12.04
N ILE A 17 5.70 9.81 -11.64
CA ILE A 17 6.30 9.83 -10.29
C ILE A 17 7.13 11.10 -10.10
N LYS A 18 7.99 11.46 -11.07
CA LYS A 18 8.81 12.68 -11.03
C LYS A 18 7.94 13.93 -10.92
N TYR A 19 6.88 14.03 -11.71
CA TYR A 19 5.90 15.12 -11.64
C TYR A 19 5.23 15.23 -10.27
N ALA A 20 4.88 14.09 -9.67
CA ALA A 20 4.30 14.03 -8.33
C ALA A 20 5.29 14.47 -7.25
N ALA A 21 6.55 14.03 -7.35
CA ALA A 21 7.61 14.41 -6.41
C ALA A 21 7.91 15.91 -6.44
N GLU A 22 7.97 16.53 -7.62
CA GLU A 22 8.12 17.99 -7.77
C GLU A 22 6.99 18.78 -7.11
N ARG A 23 5.81 18.16 -6.96
CA ARG A 23 4.59 18.76 -6.40
C ARG A 23 4.17 18.11 -5.10
N ILE A 24 5.12 17.59 -4.31
CA ILE A 24 4.87 16.85 -3.07
C ILE A 24 3.99 17.61 -2.07
N LYS A 25 4.03 18.95 -2.07
CA LYS A 25 3.17 19.80 -1.23
C LYS A 25 1.67 19.60 -1.48
N VAL A 26 1.30 19.17 -2.69
CA VAL A 26 -0.09 18.96 -3.14
C VAL A 26 -0.36 17.48 -3.41
N ILE A 27 0.57 16.79 -4.08
CA ILE A 27 0.41 15.38 -4.47
C ILE A 27 1.07 14.50 -3.40
N ARG A 28 0.26 13.72 -2.70
CA ARG A 28 0.71 12.81 -1.62
C ARG A 28 0.95 11.38 -2.05
N GLY A 29 0.51 11.02 -3.25
CA GLY A 29 0.79 9.72 -3.78
C GLY A 29 0.33 9.50 -5.21
N VAL A 30 0.93 8.50 -5.83
CA VAL A 30 0.56 7.96 -7.12
C VAL A 30 0.20 6.50 -6.91
N ASN A 31 -1.08 6.18 -7.02
CA ASN A 31 -1.53 4.79 -7.06
C ASN A 31 -1.83 4.44 -8.52
N PHE A 32 -0.97 3.60 -9.12
CA PHE A 32 -1.15 3.08 -10.46
C PHE A 32 -2.23 2.00 -10.46
N GLN A 33 -3.02 1.95 -11.53
CA GLN A 33 -4.07 0.96 -11.69
C GLN A 33 -3.87 0.22 -13.01
N PRO A 34 -3.23 -0.97 -13.00
CA PRO A 34 -3.24 -1.85 -14.16
C PRO A 34 -4.67 -2.11 -14.64
N VAL A 35 -4.85 -2.15 -15.96
CA VAL A 35 -6.16 -2.42 -16.57
C VAL A 35 -6.68 -3.82 -16.19
N ALA A 36 -7.98 -3.90 -15.92
CA ALA A 36 -8.71 -5.16 -15.81
C ALA A 36 -9.56 -5.35 -17.07
N PHE A 37 -9.46 -6.53 -17.69
CA PHE A 37 -10.05 -6.80 -19.00
C PHE A 37 -11.49 -7.30 -18.86
N THR A 38 -12.47 -6.49 -19.25
CA THR A 38 -13.90 -6.86 -19.18
C THR A 38 -14.58 -6.72 -20.54
N GLY A 39 -15.75 -7.36 -20.71
CA GLY A 39 -16.54 -7.27 -21.93
C GLY A 39 -15.83 -7.85 -23.17
N ALA A 40 -15.64 -7.00 -24.18
CA ALA A 40 -15.15 -7.35 -25.52
C ALA A 40 -13.64 -7.65 -25.61
N ALA A 41 -12.90 -7.57 -24.50
CA ALA A 41 -11.47 -7.87 -24.48
C ALA A 41 -11.20 -9.34 -24.86
N SER A 42 -10.34 -9.52 -25.87
CA SER A 42 -9.86 -10.81 -26.37
C SER A 42 -8.71 -11.36 -25.51
N GLU A 43 -8.37 -12.64 -25.71
CA GLU A 43 -7.19 -13.24 -25.07
C GLU A 43 -5.88 -12.60 -25.54
N ASP A 44 -5.84 -12.10 -26.77
CA ASP A 44 -4.66 -11.44 -27.32
C ASP A 44 -4.48 -10.04 -26.73
N ASP A 45 -5.57 -9.30 -26.48
CA ASP A 45 -5.50 -8.04 -25.73
C ASP A 45 -4.90 -8.29 -24.35
N VAL A 46 -5.36 -9.33 -23.65
CA VAL A 46 -4.88 -9.68 -22.31
C VAL A 46 -3.40 -10.04 -22.33
N ARG A 47 -2.96 -10.82 -23.32
CA ARG A 47 -1.57 -11.27 -23.44
C ARG A 47 -0.61 -10.11 -23.70
N ASN A 48 -1.04 -9.14 -24.51
CA ASN A 48 -0.18 -8.06 -24.98
C ASN A 48 -0.24 -6.81 -24.08
N GLU A 49 -1.40 -6.52 -23.51
CA GLU A 49 -1.68 -5.25 -22.84
C GLU A 49 -1.70 -5.35 -21.30
N ARG A 50 -1.73 -6.56 -20.73
CA ARG A 50 -1.68 -6.73 -19.26
C ARG A 50 -0.30 -6.37 -18.74
N ILE A 51 -0.31 -5.61 -17.64
CA ILE A 51 0.88 -5.37 -16.82
C ILE A 51 0.65 -5.92 -15.42
N THR A 52 1.56 -6.76 -14.95
CA THR A 52 1.54 -7.31 -13.59
C THR A 52 2.19 -6.34 -12.59
N ILE A 53 1.99 -6.58 -11.29
CA ILE A 53 2.63 -5.79 -10.23
C ILE A 53 4.18 -5.82 -10.37
N PRO A 54 4.84 -6.97 -10.57
CA PRO A 54 6.30 -7.01 -10.75
C PRO A 54 6.76 -6.29 -12.02
N GLU A 55 6.08 -6.45 -13.16
CA GLU A 55 6.43 -5.74 -14.40
C GLU A 55 6.30 -4.23 -14.23
N LEU A 56 5.26 -3.75 -13.54
CA LEU A 56 5.12 -2.32 -13.25
C LEU A 56 6.25 -1.82 -12.33
N ALA A 57 6.62 -2.59 -11.30
CA ALA A 57 7.72 -2.24 -10.41
C ALA A 57 9.07 -2.19 -11.16
N GLU A 58 9.30 -3.11 -12.09
CA GLU A 58 10.47 -3.11 -12.99
C GLU A 58 10.49 -1.87 -13.90
N ARG A 59 9.34 -1.51 -14.51
CA ARG A 59 9.21 -0.28 -15.30
C ARG A 59 9.50 0.98 -14.49
N ILE A 60 9.05 1.02 -13.24
CA ILE A 60 9.33 2.13 -12.32
C ILE A 60 10.84 2.19 -12.03
N GLU A 61 11.49 1.07 -11.77
CA GLU A 61 12.94 1.02 -11.54
C GLU A 61 13.72 1.52 -12.76
N GLU A 62 13.39 1.02 -13.95
CA GLU A 62 13.99 1.46 -15.22
C GLU A 62 13.86 2.97 -15.44
N GLN A 63 12.65 3.53 -15.27
CA GLN A 63 12.36 4.93 -15.61
C GLN A 63 12.71 5.93 -14.49
N THR A 64 13.05 5.42 -13.30
CA THR A 64 13.59 6.22 -12.19
C THR A 64 15.10 6.07 -12.06
N ASP A 65 15.76 5.51 -13.08
CA ASP A 65 17.22 5.34 -13.13
C ASP A 65 17.75 4.56 -11.91
N GLY A 66 16.98 3.59 -11.43
CA GLY A 66 17.32 2.74 -10.28
C GLY A 66 17.11 3.40 -8.91
N VAL A 67 16.58 4.62 -8.85
CA VAL A 67 16.25 5.28 -7.57
C VAL A 67 15.21 4.46 -6.81
N ILE A 68 14.13 4.04 -7.47
CA ILE A 68 13.08 3.23 -6.86
C ILE A 68 13.19 1.80 -7.36
N LYS A 69 13.84 0.93 -6.59
CA LYS A 69 14.04 -0.47 -6.98
C LYS A 69 12.74 -1.27 -6.91
N LYS A 70 12.58 -2.27 -7.78
CA LYS A 70 11.43 -3.17 -7.73
C LYS A 70 11.30 -3.90 -6.39
N ASP A 71 12.43 -4.21 -5.75
CA ASP A 71 12.50 -4.90 -4.46
C ASP A 71 12.08 -4.00 -3.28
N TYR A 72 11.81 -2.71 -3.52
CA TYR A 72 11.29 -1.79 -2.49
C TYR A 72 9.76 -1.80 -2.40
N PHE A 73 9.08 -2.57 -3.26
CA PHE A 73 7.62 -2.70 -3.23
C PHE A 73 7.19 -3.86 -2.33
N TYR A 74 6.39 -3.54 -1.33
CA TYR A 74 5.84 -4.50 -0.38
C TYR A 74 4.37 -4.77 -0.68
N PRO A 75 3.90 -6.03 -0.54
CA PRO A 75 2.49 -6.32 -0.68
C PRO A 75 1.71 -5.60 0.44
N VAL A 76 0.52 -5.09 0.13
CA VAL A 76 -0.29 -4.32 1.09
C VAL A 76 -0.43 -4.96 2.48
N PRO A 77 -0.53 -6.30 2.63
CA PRO A 77 -0.58 -6.94 3.94
C PRO A 77 0.64 -6.76 4.85
N CYS A 78 1.75 -6.19 4.38
CA CYS A 78 2.92 -5.92 5.22
C CYS A 78 2.59 -5.01 6.42
N VAL A 79 1.51 -4.23 6.38
CA VAL A 79 1.12 -3.32 7.47
C VAL A 79 0.36 -4.00 8.62
N VAL A 80 -0.06 -5.26 8.45
CA VAL A 80 -0.84 -6.01 9.47
C VAL A 80 -0.14 -6.06 10.84
N PRO A 81 1.18 -6.36 10.93
CA PRO A 81 1.88 -6.38 12.21
C PRO A 81 1.80 -5.06 13.00
N ILE A 82 1.66 -3.92 12.32
CA ILE A 82 1.51 -2.61 12.99
C ILE A 82 0.15 -2.53 13.68
N SER A 83 -0.93 -2.95 13.00
CA SER A 83 -2.28 -3.00 13.59
C SER A 83 -2.32 -3.93 14.80
N GLU A 84 -1.69 -5.10 14.69
CA GLU A 84 -1.59 -6.08 15.80
C GLU A 84 -0.77 -5.53 16.97
N LEU A 85 0.32 -4.81 16.71
CA LEU A 85 1.11 -4.15 17.74
C LEU A 85 0.27 -3.12 18.50
N VAL A 86 -0.48 -2.28 17.77
CA VAL A 86 -1.35 -1.26 18.38
C VAL A 86 -2.46 -1.91 19.20
N GLU A 87 -3.07 -2.99 18.70
CA GLU A 87 -4.07 -3.75 19.45
C GLU A 87 -3.49 -4.33 20.74
N ALA A 88 -2.35 -5.03 20.66
CA ALA A 88 -1.66 -5.59 21.81
C ALA A 88 -1.25 -4.50 22.83
N TYR A 89 -0.82 -3.33 22.34
CA TYR A 89 -0.45 -2.22 23.21
C TYR A 89 -1.65 -1.54 23.86
N THR A 90 -2.73 -1.30 23.13
CA THR A 90 -3.91 -0.55 23.64
C THR A 90 -4.91 -1.44 24.38
N GLY A 91 -4.87 -2.75 24.14
CA GLY A 91 -5.88 -3.71 24.61
C GLY A 91 -7.25 -3.50 23.95
N LYS A 92 -7.32 -2.71 22.88
CA LYS A 92 -8.56 -2.40 22.15
C LYS A 92 -8.49 -2.97 20.74
N PRO A 93 -9.53 -3.69 20.28
CA PRO A 93 -9.60 -4.19 18.91
C PRO A 93 -9.30 -3.10 17.89
N GLN A 94 -8.39 -3.38 16.95
CA GLN A 94 -8.03 -2.50 15.86
C GLN A 94 -8.57 -3.03 14.54
N ILE A 95 -9.11 -2.13 13.72
CA ILE A 95 -9.49 -2.49 12.35
C ILE A 95 -8.21 -2.65 11.54
N THR A 96 -8.01 -3.85 11.00
CA THR A 96 -6.88 -4.15 10.12
C THR A 96 -7.28 -3.86 8.68
N PHE A 97 -6.90 -2.69 8.17
CA PHE A 97 -7.13 -2.32 6.78
C PHE A 97 -6.11 -3.04 5.87
N THR A 98 -6.47 -4.22 5.38
CA THR A 98 -5.61 -5.04 4.53
C THR A 98 -6.40 -5.70 3.40
N THR A 99 -5.69 -6.31 2.46
CA THR A 99 -6.28 -7.09 1.37
C THR A 99 -5.48 -8.37 1.10
N HIS A 100 -5.68 -9.03 -0.03
CA HIS A 100 -4.85 -10.14 -0.46
C HIS A 100 -3.51 -9.62 -1.03
N GLN A 101 -2.41 -10.34 -0.84
CA GLN A 101 -1.07 -9.91 -1.30
C GLN A 101 -0.96 -9.65 -2.81
N HIS A 102 -1.82 -10.27 -3.61
CA HIS A 102 -1.89 -10.08 -5.06
C HIS A 102 -2.79 -8.91 -5.51
N CYS A 103 -3.47 -8.25 -4.56
CA CYS A 103 -4.33 -7.10 -4.89
C CYS A 103 -3.55 -5.81 -5.04
N GLY A 104 -2.40 -5.66 -4.38
CA GLY A 104 -1.60 -4.45 -4.50
C GLY A 104 -0.26 -4.54 -3.79
N ALA A 105 0.63 -3.66 -4.20
CA ALA A 105 1.92 -3.44 -3.58
C ALA A 105 2.21 -1.94 -3.51
N ALA A 106 3.04 -1.52 -2.57
CA ALA A 106 3.38 -0.13 -2.38
C ALA A 106 4.78 0.07 -1.80
N THR A 107 5.28 1.29 -1.97
CA THR A 107 6.48 1.81 -1.35
C THR A 107 6.31 3.29 -1.02
N TYR A 108 7.26 3.84 -0.27
CA TYR A 108 7.34 5.27 0.05
C TYR A 108 8.67 5.85 -0.40
N VAL A 109 8.60 7.09 -0.90
CA VAL A 109 9.75 7.89 -1.28
C VAL A 109 9.67 9.24 -0.59
N PHE A 110 10.77 9.67 0.03
CA PHE A 110 10.89 10.96 0.67
C PHE A 110 11.51 11.97 -0.29
N VAL A 111 10.78 13.05 -0.54
CA VAL A 111 11.27 14.14 -1.40
C VAL A 111 12.09 15.09 -0.54
N THR A 112 13.37 15.22 -0.88
CA THR A 112 14.34 16.09 -0.21
C THR A 112 14.95 17.06 -1.22
N ASP A 113 15.75 18.00 -0.74
CA ASP A 113 16.50 18.91 -1.62
C ASP A 113 17.54 18.16 -2.50
N GLU A 114 17.96 16.97 -2.08
CA GLU A 114 18.87 16.08 -2.83
C GLU A 114 18.10 15.16 -3.81
N GLY A 115 16.78 15.23 -3.84
CA GLY A 115 15.91 14.42 -4.69
C GLY A 115 15.09 13.38 -3.92
N MET A 116 14.70 12.33 -4.64
CA MET A 116 13.87 11.23 -4.13
C MET A 116 14.70 10.19 -3.36
N VAL A 117 14.37 9.98 -2.09
CA VAL A 117 15.01 9.01 -1.20
C VAL A 117 14.01 7.90 -0.83
N PRO A 118 14.17 6.66 -1.31
CA PRO A 118 13.30 5.54 -0.93
C PRO A 118 13.35 5.24 0.57
N VAL A 119 12.24 4.80 1.15
CA VAL A 119 12.16 4.41 2.56
C VAL A 119 13.20 3.34 2.94
N ASN A 120 13.47 2.39 2.04
CA ASN A 120 14.47 1.33 2.20
C ASN A 120 15.92 1.85 2.33
N LYS A 121 16.19 3.08 1.88
CA LYS A 121 17.50 3.73 2.10
C LYS A 121 17.59 4.42 3.45
N MET A 122 16.45 4.66 4.11
CA MET A 122 16.38 5.29 5.43
C MET A 122 16.24 4.27 6.56
N VAL A 123 15.51 3.17 6.32
CA VAL A 123 15.24 2.10 7.28
C VAL A 123 15.36 0.74 6.61
N ASP A 124 15.96 -0.22 7.30
CA ASP A 124 15.83 -1.63 6.96
C ASP A 124 14.39 -2.08 7.28
N VAL A 125 13.54 -2.08 6.24
CA VAL A 125 12.09 -2.30 6.35
C VAL A 125 11.78 -3.73 6.82
N ASP A 126 12.56 -4.71 6.38
CA ASP A 126 12.35 -6.11 6.76
C ASP A 126 12.66 -6.30 8.25
N ALA A 127 13.83 -5.80 8.69
CA ALA A 127 14.20 -5.83 10.10
C ALA A 127 13.24 -5.00 10.98
N PHE A 128 12.68 -3.90 10.44
CA PHE A 128 11.65 -3.12 11.12
C PHE A 128 10.39 -3.97 11.40
N PHE A 129 9.85 -4.65 10.39
CA PHE A 129 8.66 -5.49 10.58
C PHE A 129 8.93 -6.69 11.49
N GLU A 130 10.09 -7.34 11.37
CA GLU A 130 10.50 -8.40 12.31
C GLU A 130 10.54 -7.90 13.77
N SER A 131 11.05 -6.68 13.98
CA SER A 131 11.07 -6.06 15.31
C SER A 131 9.66 -5.78 15.82
N VAL A 132 8.76 -5.29 14.97
CA VAL A 132 7.35 -5.04 15.31
C VAL A 132 6.66 -6.33 15.74
N GLU A 133 6.83 -7.42 14.99
CA GLU A 133 6.24 -8.73 15.33
C GLU A 133 6.78 -9.28 16.66
N LYS A 134 8.09 -9.17 16.90
CA LYS A 134 8.71 -9.57 18.18
C LYS A 134 8.12 -8.77 19.35
N MET A 135 7.96 -7.46 19.18
CA MET A 135 7.32 -6.60 20.20
C MET A 135 5.89 -7.03 20.47
N THR A 136 5.09 -7.28 19.43
CA THR A 136 3.70 -7.74 19.57
C THR A 136 3.62 -9.07 20.33
N ALA A 137 4.46 -10.05 19.98
CA ALA A 137 4.50 -11.35 20.64
C ALA A 137 4.89 -11.26 22.12
N ASN A 138 5.82 -10.36 22.46
CA ASN A 138 6.23 -10.14 23.86
C ASN A 138 5.15 -9.42 24.67
N LEU A 139 4.46 -8.43 24.07
CA LEU A 139 3.33 -7.75 24.70
C LEU A 139 2.16 -8.70 24.96
N ALA A 140 1.86 -9.60 24.02
CA ALA A 140 0.79 -10.58 24.18
C ALA A 140 1.06 -11.59 25.31
N LYS A 141 2.33 -11.82 25.68
CA LYS A 141 2.75 -12.78 26.72
C LYS A 141 2.94 -12.16 28.11
N GLY A 142 2.96 -10.82 28.25
CA GLY A 142 3.42 -10.13 29.46
C GLY A 142 2.37 -9.34 30.25
N GLY A 143 2.55 -9.24 31.57
CA GLY A 143 1.82 -8.29 32.43
C GLY A 143 2.37 -6.84 32.35
N SER A 144 1.73 -5.88 33.00
CA SER A 144 1.95 -4.42 32.86
C SER A 144 3.41 -3.95 33.07
N LEU A 145 4.19 -4.63 33.90
CA LEU A 145 5.62 -4.35 34.14
C LEU A 145 6.52 -4.81 32.98
N ASN A 146 6.13 -5.88 32.29
CA ASN A 146 6.87 -6.43 31.13
C ASN A 146 6.68 -5.57 29.87
N LYS A 147 5.61 -4.76 29.84
CA LYS A 147 5.25 -3.84 28.75
C LYS A 147 6.30 -2.76 28.51
N TYR A 148 6.79 -2.12 29.57
CA TYR A 148 7.78 -1.05 29.47
C TYR A 148 9.16 -1.56 29.04
N VAL A 149 9.58 -2.72 29.57
CA VAL A 149 10.86 -3.35 29.19
C VAL A 149 10.83 -3.76 27.71
N THR A 150 9.74 -4.41 27.28
CA THR A 150 9.54 -4.82 25.87
C THR A 150 9.57 -3.62 24.92
N LEU A 151 8.99 -2.48 25.32
CA LEU A 151 9.03 -1.25 24.54
C LEU A 151 10.44 -0.67 24.40
N VAL A 152 11.20 -0.64 25.50
CA VAL A 152 12.57 -0.13 25.48
C VAL A 152 13.49 -1.03 24.65
N GLU A 153 13.33 -2.35 24.73
CA GLU A 153 14.07 -3.31 23.91
C GLU A 153 13.71 -3.18 22.42
N GLY A 154 12.41 -3.14 22.10
CA GLY A 154 11.97 -2.98 20.72
C GLY A 154 12.43 -1.68 20.07
N VAL A 155 12.49 -0.58 20.83
CA VAL A 155 13.01 0.70 20.34
C VAL A 155 14.53 0.65 20.10
N LYS A 156 15.27 -0.09 20.93
CA LYS A 156 16.70 -0.33 20.69
C LYS A 156 16.91 -1.15 19.41
N ASP A 157 16.13 -2.20 19.21
CA ASP A 157 16.24 -3.05 18.01
C ASP A 157 15.90 -2.27 16.73
N LEU A 158 14.87 -1.42 16.78
CA LEU A 158 14.55 -0.46 15.71
C LEU A 158 15.72 0.51 15.45
N TYR A 159 16.33 1.03 16.52
CA TYR A 159 17.48 1.92 16.40
C TYR A 159 18.72 1.20 15.81
N TYR A 160 18.87 -0.11 16.03
CA TYR A 160 19.94 -0.90 15.41
C TYR A 160 19.69 -1.22 13.93
N SER A 161 18.44 -1.49 13.52
CA SER A 161 18.09 -1.75 12.12
C SER A 161 18.38 -0.55 11.20
N THR A 162 18.50 0.63 11.78
CA THR A 162 18.82 1.87 11.06
C THR A 162 20.28 2.25 11.02
N ARG A 163 21.15 1.59 11.79
CA ARG A 163 22.60 1.83 11.75
C ARG A 163 23.26 1.36 10.44
N ARG A 164 22.51 0.68 9.57
CA ARG A 164 22.90 0.27 8.21
C ARG A 164 22.39 1.19 7.10
N ALA A 165 21.56 2.18 7.40
CA ALA A 165 21.03 3.12 6.41
C ALA A 165 22.02 4.27 6.16
N GLU A 166 22.30 4.54 4.88
CA GLU A 166 23.45 5.33 4.41
C GLU A 166 23.24 6.87 4.42
N GLN A 167 22.22 7.42 5.09
CA GLN A 167 21.91 8.86 5.01
C GLN A 167 21.82 9.62 6.35
N LYS A 168 22.18 10.91 6.31
CA LYS A 168 22.20 11.86 7.45
C LYS A 168 20.83 12.04 8.15
N ASN A 169 19.71 11.85 7.45
CA ASN A 169 18.36 12.09 7.99
C ASN A 169 17.72 10.85 8.65
N THR A 170 18.39 9.69 8.62
CA THR A 170 17.90 8.45 9.25
C THR A 170 17.65 8.61 10.76
N GLY A 171 18.51 9.35 11.46
CA GLY A 171 18.38 9.55 12.91
C GLY A 171 17.11 10.34 13.30
N GLU A 172 16.70 11.31 12.47
CA GLU A 172 15.46 12.06 12.71
C GLU A 172 14.23 11.23 12.40
N PHE A 173 14.23 10.45 11.31
CA PHE A 173 13.13 9.54 11.00
C PHE A 173 12.88 8.54 12.14
N MET A 174 13.95 7.97 12.71
CA MET A 174 13.83 7.03 13.82
C MET A 174 13.36 7.66 15.12
N LYS A 175 13.76 8.91 15.37
CA LYS A 175 13.23 9.68 16.49
C LYS A 175 11.72 9.92 16.31
N LEU A 176 11.24 10.11 15.08
CA LEU A 176 9.83 10.29 14.76
C LEU A 176 9.04 8.98 14.88
N ILE A 177 9.55 7.86 14.35
CA ILE A 177 8.94 6.53 14.54
C ILE A 177 8.91 6.18 16.03
N GLY A 178 10.01 6.36 16.75
CA GLY A 178 10.08 6.10 18.19
C GLY A 178 9.09 6.97 18.97
N LYS A 179 8.97 8.26 18.65
CA LYS A 179 7.95 9.13 19.24
C LYS A 179 6.53 8.70 18.88
N ALA A 180 6.27 8.26 17.66
CA ALA A 180 4.95 7.83 17.23
C ALA A 180 4.52 6.53 17.95
N LEU A 181 5.41 5.53 17.99
CA LEU A 181 5.15 4.22 18.59
C LEU A 181 5.14 4.29 20.13
N ILE A 182 6.05 5.04 20.75
CA ILE A 182 6.17 5.11 22.22
C ILE A 182 5.20 6.16 22.81
N MET A 183 5.09 7.33 22.20
CA MET A 183 4.37 8.48 22.78
C MET A 183 2.94 8.65 22.23
N GLN A 184 2.48 7.76 21.33
CA GLN A 184 1.20 7.91 20.61
C GLN A 184 1.03 9.27 19.93
N ASN A 185 2.13 9.93 19.59
CA ASN A 185 2.09 11.27 19.04
C ASN A 185 2.06 11.23 17.51
N PHE A 186 0.85 11.09 16.96
CA PHE A 186 0.62 11.13 15.51
C PHE A 186 0.92 12.51 14.89
N GLU A 187 1.00 13.58 15.68
CA GLU A 187 1.43 14.91 15.20
C GLU A 187 2.89 14.87 14.71
N ALA A 188 3.75 14.05 15.35
CA ALA A 188 5.14 13.87 14.93
C ALA A 188 5.25 13.17 13.56
N LEU A 189 4.30 12.29 13.22
CA LEU A 189 4.23 11.68 11.89
C LEU A 189 3.74 12.65 10.81
N ARG A 190 3.10 13.77 11.20
CA ARG A 190 2.53 14.74 10.26
C ARG A 190 3.60 15.47 9.46
N GLU A 191 4.65 15.94 10.13
CA GLU A 191 5.79 16.59 9.47
C GLU A 191 6.54 15.60 8.57
N PHE A 192 6.65 14.35 9.01
CA PHE A 192 7.27 13.28 8.24
C PHE A 192 6.48 12.92 6.97
N HIS A 193 5.16 12.80 7.08
CA HIS A 193 4.28 12.55 5.93
C HIS A 193 4.26 13.72 4.93
N TRP A 194 4.66 14.93 5.34
CA TRP A 194 4.61 16.10 4.47
C TRP A 194 5.61 16.07 3.31
N ASN A 195 6.60 15.19 3.35
CA ASN A 195 7.52 14.95 2.25
C ASN A 195 7.48 13.49 1.75
N ALA A 196 6.60 12.67 2.29
CA ALA A 196 6.42 11.28 1.90
C ALA A 196 5.49 11.18 0.69
N LEU A 197 6.01 10.67 -0.42
CA LEU A 197 5.25 10.31 -1.60
C LEU A 197 4.93 8.82 -1.56
N PHE A 198 3.65 8.49 -1.44
CA PHE A 198 3.16 7.11 -1.59
C PHE A 198 3.21 6.69 -3.06
N ILE A 199 3.81 5.55 -3.35
CA ILE A 199 3.80 4.96 -4.69
C ILE A 199 3.23 3.56 -4.58
N GLY A 200 2.04 3.37 -5.12
CA GLY A 200 1.28 2.14 -5.01
C GLY A 200 0.82 1.62 -6.34
N THR A 201 0.39 0.36 -6.33
CA THR A 201 -0.38 -0.23 -7.41
C THR A 201 -1.50 -1.09 -6.86
N MET A 202 -2.65 -1.05 -7.53
CA MET A 202 -3.79 -1.92 -7.23
C MET A 202 -4.23 -2.67 -8.48
N HIS A 203 -4.03 -3.99 -8.45
CA HIS A 203 -4.31 -4.88 -9.57
C HIS A 203 -5.69 -5.51 -9.41
N PHE A 204 -6.70 -4.99 -10.11
CA PHE A 204 -8.04 -5.60 -10.09
C PHE A 204 -8.07 -6.93 -10.87
N MET A 205 -9.00 -7.80 -10.51
CA MET A 205 -9.21 -9.07 -11.20
C MET A 205 -10.14 -8.89 -12.39
N ASP A 206 -10.00 -9.79 -13.35
CA ASP A 206 -10.91 -10.00 -14.46
C ASP A 206 -11.18 -11.49 -14.68
N LYS A 207 -11.95 -11.83 -15.72
CA LYS A 207 -12.35 -13.20 -16.01
C LYS A 207 -11.16 -14.15 -16.24
N TYR A 208 -9.97 -13.64 -16.55
CA TYR A 208 -8.78 -14.45 -16.87
C TYR A 208 -7.90 -14.75 -15.65
N ASN A 209 -8.10 -14.05 -14.51
CA ASN A 209 -7.29 -14.24 -13.29
C ASN A 209 -8.13 -14.17 -12.00
N TYR A 210 -9.40 -14.56 -12.11
CA TYR A 210 -10.35 -14.48 -11.02
C TYR A 210 -10.04 -15.49 -9.90
N ASP A 211 -9.91 -15.00 -8.67
CA ASP A 211 -9.49 -15.78 -7.50
C ASP A 211 -10.41 -15.49 -6.31
N LEU A 212 -11.02 -16.55 -5.76
CA LEU A 212 -11.94 -16.47 -4.62
C LEU A 212 -11.25 -16.08 -3.31
N CYS A 213 -9.99 -16.47 -3.11
CA CYS A 213 -9.21 -16.08 -1.93
C CYS A 213 -8.97 -14.57 -1.91
N ARG A 214 -8.80 -13.96 -3.09
CA ARG A 214 -8.70 -12.49 -3.23
C ARG A 214 -10.03 -11.81 -2.94
N VAL A 215 -11.15 -12.38 -3.39
CA VAL A 215 -12.50 -11.86 -3.10
C VAL A 215 -12.80 -11.86 -1.61
N GLN A 216 -12.48 -12.94 -0.89
CA GLN A 216 -12.71 -13.07 0.56
C GLN A 216 -11.95 -12.03 1.39
N ARG A 217 -10.88 -11.46 0.85
CA ARG A 217 -10.05 -10.42 1.48
C ARG A 217 -10.13 -9.09 0.73
N CYS A 218 -11.22 -8.80 0.04
CA CYS A 218 -11.38 -7.53 -0.64
C CYS A 218 -11.59 -6.40 0.38
N CYS A 219 -10.92 -5.27 0.19
CA CYS A 219 -11.10 -4.08 1.03
C CYS A 219 -11.91 -2.98 0.34
N ILE A 220 -12.35 -3.20 -0.91
CA ILE A 220 -13.12 -2.25 -1.71
C ILE A 220 -14.47 -2.88 -2.05
N HIS A 221 -15.54 -2.20 -1.68
CA HIS A 221 -16.90 -2.72 -1.81
C HIS A 221 -17.82 -1.69 -2.45
N TYR A 222 -18.82 -2.18 -3.18
CA TYR A 222 -19.99 -1.41 -3.58
C TYR A 222 -21.10 -1.64 -2.56
N ALA A 223 -21.70 -0.56 -2.09
CA ALA A 223 -22.99 -0.61 -1.42
C ALA A 223 -24.10 -0.60 -2.48
N THR A 224 -25.05 -1.53 -2.38
CA THR A 224 -26.20 -1.61 -3.27
C THR A 224 -27.46 -1.02 -2.61
N PRO A 225 -28.47 -0.61 -3.40
CA PRO A 225 -29.71 -0.02 -2.84
C PRO A 225 -30.48 -0.93 -1.88
N ASP A 226 -30.35 -2.25 -2.00
CA ASP A 226 -30.90 -3.25 -1.09
C ASP A 226 -30.01 -3.56 0.13
N GLY A 227 -28.99 -2.74 0.39
CA GLY A 227 -28.17 -2.81 1.60
C GLY A 227 -27.08 -3.87 1.59
N ARG A 228 -26.80 -4.54 0.46
CA ARG A 228 -25.68 -5.48 0.35
C ARG A 228 -24.36 -4.73 0.14
N LEU A 229 -23.28 -5.30 0.67
CA LEU A 229 -21.91 -4.89 0.37
C LEU A 229 -21.28 -5.95 -0.54
N ILE A 230 -20.92 -5.58 -1.76
CA ILE A 230 -20.38 -6.50 -2.77
C ILE A 230 -18.92 -6.13 -3.06
N PRO A 231 -17.95 -7.05 -2.93
CA PRO A 231 -16.55 -6.80 -3.28
C PRO A 231 -16.38 -6.25 -4.69
N PHE A 232 -15.43 -5.34 -4.90
CA PHE A 232 -15.25 -4.62 -6.17
C PHE A 232 -15.11 -5.55 -7.37
N CYS A 233 -14.20 -6.51 -7.29
CA CYS A 233 -13.96 -7.45 -8.39
C CYS A 233 -15.17 -8.36 -8.62
N THR A 234 -15.87 -8.75 -7.56
CA THR A 234 -17.12 -9.52 -7.65
C THR A 234 -18.22 -8.76 -8.36
N TYR A 235 -18.36 -7.47 -8.03
CA TYR A 235 -19.34 -6.60 -8.68
C TYR A 235 -18.99 -6.37 -10.15
N ASN A 236 -17.75 -5.99 -10.46
CA ASN A 236 -17.35 -5.52 -11.79
C ASN A 236 -16.92 -6.60 -12.78
N SER A 237 -16.30 -7.67 -12.28
CA SER A 237 -15.60 -8.68 -13.08
C SER A 237 -16.01 -10.12 -12.75
N GLY A 238 -16.86 -10.30 -11.73
CA GLY A 238 -17.34 -11.59 -11.26
C GLY A 238 -18.59 -12.06 -12.01
N PRO A 239 -19.32 -13.05 -11.46
CA PRO A 239 -20.55 -13.54 -12.06
C PRO A 239 -21.67 -12.51 -11.91
N VAL A 240 -21.73 -11.57 -12.85
CA VAL A 240 -22.89 -10.75 -13.24
C VAL A 240 -23.65 -9.99 -12.13
N TYR A 241 -23.02 -9.69 -10.99
CA TYR A 241 -23.69 -8.97 -9.90
C TYR A 241 -24.04 -7.53 -10.27
N ARG A 242 -23.19 -6.86 -11.05
CA ARG A 242 -23.47 -5.53 -11.57
C ARG A 242 -24.75 -5.51 -12.40
N GLU A 243 -24.90 -6.42 -13.35
CA GLU A 243 -26.06 -6.50 -14.23
C GLU A 243 -27.34 -6.85 -13.45
N GLN A 244 -27.25 -7.72 -12.44
CA GLN A 244 -28.37 -8.02 -11.55
C GLN A 244 -28.83 -6.78 -10.79
N VAL A 245 -27.88 -6.04 -10.20
CA VAL A 245 -28.17 -4.80 -9.46
C VAL A 245 -28.75 -3.74 -10.39
N TRP A 246 -28.17 -3.56 -11.59
CA TRP A 246 -28.69 -2.61 -12.57
C TRP A 246 -30.10 -2.98 -13.02
N LYS A 247 -30.39 -4.24 -13.34
CA LYS A 247 -31.75 -4.66 -13.71
C LYS A 247 -32.79 -4.42 -12.61
N ALA A 248 -32.38 -4.55 -11.35
CA ALA A 248 -33.28 -4.37 -10.20
C ALA A 248 -33.53 -2.90 -9.84
N PHE A 249 -32.55 -2.01 -10.05
CA PHE A 249 -32.56 -0.66 -9.47
C PHE A 249 -32.27 0.48 -10.47
N ALA A 250 -31.95 0.19 -11.73
CA ALA A 250 -31.72 1.25 -12.71
C ALA A 250 -33.03 2.04 -12.92
N GLN A 251 -32.93 3.36 -12.79
CA GLN A 251 -33.99 4.28 -13.16
C GLN A 251 -33.76 4.76 -14.59
N PRO A 252 -34.82 5.03 -15.38
CA PRO A 252 -34.68 5.72 -16.66
C PRO A 252 -33.94 7.04 -16.43
N GLY A 253 -33.06 7.42 -17.36
CA GLY A 253 -32.51 8.77 -17.36
C GLY A 253 -33.66 9.77 -17.47
N THR A 254 -33.66 10.81 -16.65
CA THR A 254 -34.54 11.96 -16.86
C THR A 254 -34.05 12.67 -18.11
N GLU A 255 -34.88 12.69 -19.16
CA GLU A 255 -34.67 13.57 -20.30
C GLU A 255 -34.82 15.01 -19.82
N GLU A 256 -33.70 15.69 -19.61
CA GLU A 256 -33.62 17.17 -19.51
C GLU A 256 -33.17 17.77 -20.84
#